data_AF-A0A0S2KH88-F1
#
_entry.id   AF-A0A0S2KH88-F1
#
_cell.length_a   1.000
_cell.length_b   1.000
_cell.length_c   1.000
_cell.angle_alpha   90.00
_cell.angle_beta   90.00
_cell.angle_gamma   90.00
#
_symmetry.space_group_name_H-M   'P 1'
#
loop_
_entity.id
_entity.type
_entity.pdbx_description
1 polymer ?
#
loop_
_entity_poly.entity_id
_entity_poly.type
_entity_poly.pdbx_seq_one_letter_code
_entity_poly.pdbx_strand_id
1 'polypeptide(L)'
;MRKLLSAFFAFLLIAGIFEWIRNTQPEQPFCNVLREAVNSCPLAEYHDTTFGFTMTYPTFMHREDTKNDHFIGGARFTYWDHWVKITMECHVSKDRKELTTMQTARWIVRKLHASKWRVGHDAFVIDGRMYEGGRPIEGYSYRRKYVRGRGVWYVCTLYYPDLYKNDLTRLLRLVNRWDAHESKKISNESAIYGYL
;
A
#
# COMPACT_ATOMS: atom_id res chain seq x y z
N MET A 1 53.34 28.08 12.45
CA MET A 1 52.11 28.17 13.26
C MET A 1 51.07 29.13 12.69
N ARG A 2 51.41 30.38 12.33
CA ARG A 2 50.45 31.35 11.72
C ARG A 2 49.64 30.85 10.52
N LYS A 3 50.29 30.22 9.53
CA LYS A 3 49.62 29.69 8.32
C LYS A 3 48.65 28.54 8.62
N LEU A 4 48.98 27.71 9.61
CA LEU A 4 48.13 26.61 10.10
C LEU A 4 46.91 27.14 10.85
N LEU A 5 47.10 28.19 11.66
CA LEU A 5 46.01 28.88 12.35
C LEU A 5 45.03 29.52 11.35
N SER A 6 45.55 30.20 10.32
CA SER A 6 44.73 30.81 9.27
C SER A 6 43.94 29.78 8.45
N ALA A 7 44.53 28.62 8.15
CA ALA A 7 43.83 27.53 7.47
C ALA A 7 42.70 26.93 8.33
N PHE A 8 42.92 26.79 9.64
CA PHE A 8 41.91 26.30 10.57
C PHE A 8 40.72 27.26 10.69
N PHE A 9 40.98 28.57 10.79
CA PHE A 9 39.90 29.57 10.78
C PHE A 9 39.13 29.60 9.46
N ALA A 10 39.81 29.45 8.32
CA ALA A 10 39.14 29.35 7.03
C ALA A 10 38.24 28.10 6.94
N PHE A 11 38.70 26.96 7.47
CA PHE A 11 37.89 25.73 7.53
C PHE A 11 36.64 25.91 8.40
N LEU A 12 36.76 26.54 9.56
CA LEU A 12 35.61 26.83 10.43
C LEU A 12 34.61 27.79 9.78
N LEU A 13 35.09 28.80 9.04
CA LEU A 13 34.22 29.69 8.28
C LEU A 13 33.48 28.95 7.16
N ILE A 14 34.17 28.07 6.42
CA ILE A 14 33.54 27.25 5.37
C ILE A 14 32.52 26.29 5.98
N ALA A 15 32.85 25.61 7.08
CA ALA A 15 31.92 24.72 7.78
C ALA A 15 30.68 25.49 8.29
N GLY A 16 30.88 26.67 8.88
CA GLY A 16 29.79 27.52 9.34
C GLY A 16 28.90 28.03 8.21
N ILE A 17 29.48 28.41 7.07
CA ILE A 17 28.73 28.80 5.87
C ILE A 17 27.95 27.59 5.32
N PHE A 18 28.55 26.40 5.32
CA PHE A 18 27.92 25.17 4.82
C PHE A 18 26.72 24.77 5.70
N GLU A 19 26.86 24.90 7.02
CA GLU A 19 25.80 24.61 7.99
C GLU A 19 24.68 25.66 7.93
N TRP A 20 25.02 26.93 7.75
CA TRP A 20 24.04 27.99 7.50
C TRP A 20 23.27 27.80 6.19
N ILE A 21 23.93 27.42 5.10
CA ILE A 21 23.28 27.09 3.82
C ILE A 21 22.35 25.89 3.99
N ARG A 22 22.80 24.83 4.68
CA ARG A 22 21.96 23.66 4.95
C ARG A 22 20.72 24.01 5.78
N ASN A 23 20.87 24.88 6.77
CA ASN A 23 19.78 25.30 7.66
C ASN A 23 18.84 26.35 7.03
N THR A 24 19.24 26.97 5.91
CA THR A 24 18.44 27.95 5.15
C THR A 24 17.82 27.38 3.88
N GLN A 25 18.17 26.15 3.50
CA GLN A 25 17.43 25.41 2.47
C GLN A 25 16.00 25.20 2.99
N PRO A 26 14.96 25.71 2.31
CA PRO A 26 13.60 25.43 2.71
C PRO A 26 13.40 23.91 2.65
N GLU A 27 12.94 23.32 3.77
CA GLU A 27 12.58 21.91 3.81
C GLU A 27 11.68 21.60 2.60
N GLN A 28 12.05 20.60 1.81
CA GLN A 28 11.22 20.22 0.68
C GLN A 28 9.81 19.89 1.19
N PRO A 29 8.74 20.39 0.53
CA PRO A 29 7.40 20.03 0.91
C PRO A 29 7.25 18.51 0.95
N PHE A 30 6.71 17.97 2.06
CA PHE A 30 6.60 16.52 2.27
C PHE A 30 5.94 15.78 1.09
N CYS A 31 4.99 16.41 0.38
CA CYS A 31 4.38 15.83 -0.82
C CYS A 31 5.39 15.49 -1.92
N ASN A 32 6.47 16.26 -2.06
CA ASN A 32 7.54 15.99 -3.01
C ASN A 32 8.40 14.81 -2.57
N VAL A 33 8.79 14.76 -1.29
CA VAL A 33 9.54 13.64 -0.70
C VAL A 33 8.76 12.34 -0.83
N LEU A 34 7.47 12.35 -0.47
CA LEU A 34 6.58 11.21 -0.60
C LEU A 34 6.44 10.77 -2.06
N ARG A 35 6.21 11.72 -2.98
CA ARG A 35 6.11 11.43 -4.41
C ARG A 35 7.38 10.81 -4.96
N GLU A 36 8.54 11.30 -4.53
CA GLU A 36 9.83 10.75 -4.92
C GLU A 36 9.97 9.30 -4.42
N ALA A 37 9.80 9.07 -3.10
CA ALA A 37 9.86 7.74 -2.51
C ALA A 37 8.89 6.76 -3.19
N VAL A 38 7.66 7.20 -3.44
CA VAL A 38 6.64 6.40 -4.12
C VAL A 38 7.03 6.04 -5.54
N ASN A 39 7.76 6.88 -6.27
CA ASN A 39 8.09 6.65 -7.68
C ASN A 39 9.48 6.03 -7.91
N SER A 40 10.45 6.27 -7.04
CA SER A 40 11.84 5.81 -7.19
C SER A 40 12.13 4.50 -6.47
N CYS A 41 11.42 4.22 -5.37
CA CYS A 41 11.74 3.08 -4.54
C CYS A 41 11.49 1.75 -5.28
N PRO A 42 12.39 0.76 -5.16
CA PRO A 42 12.19 -0.58 -5.70
C PRO A 42 10.90 -1.23 -5.19
N LEU A 43 10.46 -2.24 -5.93
CA LEU A 43 9.33 -3.07 -5.53
C LEU A 43 9.86 -4.43 -5.06
N ALA A 44 9.36 -4.89 -3.93
CA ALA A 44 9.49 -6.27 -3.47
C ALA A 44 8.20 -7.04 -3.76
N GLU A 45 8.31 -8.37 -3.73
CA GLU A 45 7.18 -9.27 -3.89
C GLU A 45 6.95 -10.07 -2.61
N TYR A 46 5.71 -10.11 -2.18
CA TYR A 46 5.22 -10.99 -1.13
C TYR A 46 4.58 -12.21 -1.78
N HIS A 47 4.83 -13.38 -1.20
CA HIS A 47 4.26 -14.66 -1.64
C HIS A 47 3.46 -15.28 -0.49
N ASP A 48 2.17 -15.48 -0.71
CA ASP A 48 1.36 -16.31 0.16
C ASP A 48 1.40 -17.75 -0.36
N THR A 49 2.10 -18.64 0.35
CA THR A 49 2.24 -20.05 -0.04
C THR A 49 1.01 -20.89 0.29
N THR A 50 0.12 -20.41 1.17
CA THR A 50 -1.09 -21.12 1.57
C THR A 50 -2.18 -21.02 0.50
N PHE A 51 -2.38 -19.82 -0.05
CA PHE A 51 -3.39 -19.54 -1.06
C PHE A 51 -2.80 -19.32 -2.47
N GLY A 52 -1.47 -19.32 -2.57
CA GLY A 52 -0.72 -19.37 -3.82
C GLY A 52 -0.90 -18.14 -4.68
N PHE A 53 -0.81 -16.95 -4.07
CA PHE A 53 -0.86 -15.66 -4.75
C PHE A 53 0.34 -14.79 -4.36
N THR A 54 0.62 -13.76 -5.16
CA THR A 54 1.67 -12.78 -4.85
C THR A 54 1.10 -11.37 -4.74
N MET A 55 1.82 -10.49 -4.07
CA MET A 55 1.54 -9.05 -4.09
C MET A 55 2.84 -8.25 -4.14
N THR A 56 2.89 -7.30 -5.06
CA THR A 56 4.00 -6.35 -5.16
C THR A 56 3.77 -5.14 -4.25
N TYR A 57 4.82 -4.72 -3.53
CA TYR A 57 4.79 -3.54 -2.65
C TYR A 57 6.11 -2.77 -2.70
N PRO A 58 6.12 -1.46 -2.44
CA PRO A 58 7.35 -0.67 -2.36
C PRO A 58 8.21 -1.04 -1.15
N THR A 59 9.53 -1.10 -1.32
CA THR A 59 10.46 -1.51 -0.25
C THR A 59 10.60 -0.49 0.88
N PHE A 60 10.09 0.73 0.73
CA PHE A 60 10.02 1.70 1.83
C PHE A 60 8.90 1.38 2.84
N MET A 61 7.98 0.48 2.49
CA MET A 61 6.93 0.02 3.40
C MET A 61 7.41 -1.16 4.24
N HIS A 62 7.11 -1.11 5.53
CA HIS A 62 7.49 -2.14 6.49
C HIS A 62 6.39 -3.18 6.58
N ARG A 63 6.76 -4.45 6.49
CA ARG A 63 5.83 -5.56 6.70
C ARG A 63 5.44 -5.65 8.17
N GLU A 64 4.15 -5.69 8.45
CA GLU A 64 3.65 -6.00 9.80
C GLU A 64 3.59 -7.53 9.95
N ASP A 65 4.47 -8.09 10.78
CA ASP A 65 4.58 -9.54 11.01
C ASP A 65 3.52 -10.09 11.96
N THR A 66 2.73 -9.22 12.59
CA THR A 66 1.64 -9.64 13.46
C THR A 66 0.59 -10.40 12.65
N LYS A 67 0.33 -11.65 13.06
CA LYS A 67 -0.88 -12.37 12.67
C LYS A 67 -2.07 -11.48 12.99
N ASN A 68 -2.61 -10.83 11.96
CA ASN A 68 -3.90 -10.18 12.09
C ASN A 68 -4.93 -11.30 12.14
N ASP A 69 -5.47 -11.58 13.33
CA ASP A 69 -6.53 -12.57 13.54
C ASP A 69 -7.80 -12.30 12.70
N HIS A 70 -7.87 -11.12 12.07
CA HIS A 70 -8.96 -10.70 11.19
C HIS A 70 -8.83 -11.15 9.73
N PHE A 71 -7.68 -11.66 9.27
CA PHE A 71 -7.47 -12.04 7.88
C PHE A 71 -7.08 -13.51 7.72
N ILE A 72 -7.69 -14.17 6.73
CA ILE A 72 -7.32 -15.52 6.30
C ILE A 72 -6.32 -15.37 5.15
N GLY A 73 -5.05 -15.69 5.42
CA GLY A 73 -3.95 -15.50 4.46
C GLY A 73 -3.66 -14.03 4.17
N GLY A 74 -2.41 -13.73 3.78
CA GLY A 74 -1.99 -12.41 3.35
C GLY A 74 -1.04 -11.66 4.31
N ALA A 75 -0.86 -10.39 4.00
CA ALA A 75 0.13 -9.54 4.64
C ALA A 75 -0.28 -8.06 4.60
N ARG A 76 0.26 -7.28 5.53
CA ARG A 76 0.11 -5.83 5.60
C ARG A 76 1.47 -5.17 5.54
N PHE A 77 1.56 -4.07 4.80
CA PHE A 77 2.74 -3.26 4.59
C PHE A 77 2.38 -1.81 4.89
N THR A 78 3.11 -1.19 5.81
CA THR A 78 2.79 0.15 6.30
C THR A 78 3.99 1.06 6.13
N TYR A 79 3.71 2.27 5.66
CA TYR A 79 4.57 3.44 5.80
C TYR A 79 3.98 4.35 6.88
N TRP A 80 4.83 4.79 7.79
CA TRP A 80 4.47 5.72 8.87
C TRP A 80 5.59 6.72 9.08
N ASP A 81 5.34 7.97 8.68
CA ASP A 81 6.27 9.08 8.82
C ASP A 81 5.51 10.40 8.64
N HIS A 82 6.01 11.50 9.22
CA HIS A 82 5.38 12.83 9.16
C HIS A 82 3.86 12.83 9.47
N TRP A 83 3.42 11.99 10.42
CA TRP A 83 2.01 11.78 10.79
C TRP A 83 1.10 11.24 9.67
N VAL A 84 1.71 10.70 8.61
CA VAL A 84 1.03 10.09 7.48
C VAL A 84 1.17 8.58 7.57
N LYS A 85 0.03 7.89 7.64
CA LYS A 85 -0.04 6.43 7.49
C LYS A 85 -0.48 6.08 6.09
N ILE A 86 0.29 5.24 5.42
CA ILE A 86 -0.14 4.60 4.18
C ILE A 86 -0.01 3.10 4.38
N THR A 87 -1.09 2.38 4.13
CA THR A 87 -1.12 0.93 4.35
C THR A 87 -1.56 0.23 3.08
N MET A 88 -0.75 -0.72 2.62
CA MET A 88 -1.12 -1.73 1.64
C MET A 88 -1.38 -3.05 2.36
N GLU A 89 -2.47 -3.72 2.04
CA GLU A 89 -2.75 -5.06 2.57
C GLU A 89 -3.29 -5.98 1.49
N CYS A 90 -2.95 -7.26 1.59
CA CYS A 90 -3.60 -8.32 0.85
C CYS A 90 -4.15 -9.39 1.78
N HIS A 91 -5.23 -10.04 1.36
CA HIS A 91 -5.81 -11.18 2.06
C HIS A 91 -6.75 -11.96 1.14
N VAL A 92 -7.25 -13.10 1.64
CA VAL A 92 -8.28 -13.88 0.97
C VAL A 92 -9.62 -13.69 1.67
N SER A 93 -10.70 -13.67 0.88
CA SER A 93 -12.08 -13.65 1.38
C SER A 93 -12.91 -14.71 0.68
N LYS A 94 -13.94 -15.20 1.39
CA LYS A 94 -14.81 -16.28 0.90
C LYS A 94 -15.57 -15.86 -0.35
N ASP A 95 -15.57 -16.72 -1.37
CA ASP A 95 -16.39 -16.55 -2.55
C ASP A 95 -17.74 -17.27 -2.40
N ARG A 96 -18.83 -16.55 -2.67
CA ARG A 96 -20.18 -17.12 -2.76
C ARG A 96 -20.37 -17.56 -4.20
N LYS A 97 -20.17 -18.86 -4.46
CA LYS A 97 -20.16 -19.43 -5.82
C LYS A 97 -21.47 -19.18 -6.58
N GLU A 98 -22.57 -18.91 -5.88
CA GLU A 98 -23.87 -18.59 -6.48
C GLU A 98 -23.93 -17.17 -7.06
N LEU A 99 -23.00 -16.29 -6.68
CA LEU A 99 -22.97 -14.90 -7.14
C LEU A 99 -21.99 -14.70 -8.28
N THR A 100 -22.44 -13.94 -9.28
CA THR A 100 -21.57 -13.37 -10.32
C THR A 100 -20.65 -12.29 -9.73
N THR A 101 -19.53 -12.00 -10.41
CA THR A 101 -18.63 -10.89 -10.07
C THR A 101 -19.38 -9.57 -9.88
N MET A 102 -20.34 -9.27 -10.76
CA MET A 102 -21.16 -8.06 -10.69
C MET A 102 -22.06 -8.04 -9.44
N GLN A 103 -22.70 -9.16 -9.10
CA GLN A 103 -23.56 -9.25 -7.91
C GLN A 103 -22.74 -9.10 -6.61
N THR A 104 -21.60 -9.78 -6.53
CA THR A 104 -20.67 -9.65 -5.39
C THR A 104 -20.16 -8.21 -5.26
N ALA A 105 -19.74 -7.59 -6.37
CA ALA A 105 -19.29 -6.21 -6.37
C ALA A 105 -20.37 -5.24 -5.88
N ARG A 106 -21.62 -5.37 -6.35
CA ARG A 106 -22.75 -4.53 -5.88
C ARG A 106 -23.00 -4.69 -4.38
N TRP A 107 -22.96 -5.93 -3.88
CA TRP A 107 -23.13 -6.21 -2.47
C TRP A 107 -22.02 -5.55 -1.62
N ILE A 108 -20.77 -5.68 -2.04
CA ILE A 108 -19.61 -5.09 -1.34
C ILE A 108 -19.63 -3.57 -1.40
N VAL A 109 -19.93 -2.97 -2.57
CA VAL A 109 -20.05 -1.51 -2.74
C VAL A 109 -21.06 -0.92 -1.77
N ARG A 110 -22.22 -1.55 -1.61
CA ARG A 110 -23.24 -1.13 -0.64
C ARG A 110 -22.77 -1.31 0.79
N LYS A 111 -22.23 -2.48 1.12
CA LYS A 111 -21.76 -2.81 2.47
C LYS A 111 -20.65 -1.87 2.96
N LEU A 112 -19.76 -1.44 2.06
CA LEU A 112 -18.61 -0.60 2.39
C LEU A 112 -18.85 0.89 2.06
N HIS A 113 -20.06 1.27 1.66
CA HIS A 113 -20.38 2.64 1.24
C HIS A 113 -19.38 3.19 0.19
N ALA A 114 -18.98 2.34 -0.76
CA ALA A 114 -17.99 2.71 -1.78
C ALA A 114 -18.57 3.77 -2.73
N SER A 115 -17.78 4.79 -3.00
CA SER A 115 -18.15 5.94 -3.83
C SER A 115 -17.97 5.69 -5.33
N LYS A 116 -17.01 4.84 -5.71
CA LYS A 116 -16.71 4.49 -7.10
C LYS A 116 -16.41 3.01 -7.21
N TRP A 117 -16.71 2.45 -8.37
CA TRP A 117 -16.44 1.05 -8.64
C TRP A 117 -16.36 0.77 -10.14
N ARG A 118 -15.62 -0.27 -10.50
CA ARG A 118 -15.49 -0.78 -11.87
C ARG A 118 -15.41 -2.30 -11.82
N VAL A 119 -16.15 -2.96 -12.69
CA VAL A 119 -16.25 -4.43 -12.74
C VAL A 119 -15.66 -4.91 -14.07
N GLY A 120 -14.84 -5.94 -14.02
CA GLY A 120 -14.40 -6.76 -15.14
C GLY A 120 -14.99 -8.18 -15.05
N HIS A 121 -14.43 -9.13 -15.82
CA HIS A 121 -14.93 -10.51 -15.85
C HIS A 121 -14.80 -11.20 -14.49
N ASP A 122 -13.56 -11.37 -14.01
CA ASP A 122 -13.25 -12.04 -12.73
C ASP A 122 -12.67 -11.10 -11.68
N ALA A 123 -12.83 -9.79 -11.86
CA ALA A 123 -12.25 -8.81 -10.96
C ALA A 123 -13.11 -7.56 -10.87
N PHE A 124 -12.97 -6.83 -9.77
CA PHE A 124 -13.54 -5.50 -9.64
C PHE A 124 -12.69 -4.63 -8.71
N VAL A 125 -12.77 -3.32 -8.92
CA VAL A 125 -12.08 -2.32 -8.10
C VAL A 125 -13.13 -1.39 -7.51
N ILE A 126 -12.95 -1.01 -6.25
CA ILE A 126 -13.79 -0.05 -5.54
C ILE A 126 -12.93 1.03 -4.86
N ASP A 127 -13.51 2.22 -4.71
CA ASP A 127 -12.95 3.33 -3.95
C ASP A 127 -13.98 3.82 -2.93
N GLY A 128 -13.56 4.11 -1.70
CA GLY A 128 -14.43 4.63 -0.65
C GLY A 128 -13.66 5.36 0.44
N ARG A 129 -14.38 5.96 1.39
CA ARG A 129 -13.78 6.52 2.60
C ARG A 129 -13.38 5.40 3.54
N MET A 130 -12.29 5.57 4.28
CA MET A 130 -11.91 4.61 5.31
C MET A 130 -12.86 4.75 6.51
N TYR A 131 -13.23 3.63 7.13
CA TYR A 131 -14.04 3.60 8.34
C TYR A 131 -13.33 2.81 9.43
N GLU A 132 -13.45 3.28 10.67
CA GLU A 132 -13.00 2.58 11.88
C GLU A 132 -14.12 2.68 12.93
N GLY A 133 -14.50 1.54 13.52
CA GLY A 133 -15.62 1.49 14.47
C GLY A 133 -16.95 2.00 13.90
N GLY A 134 -17.17 1.89 12.58
CA GLY A 134 -18.37 2.39 11.89
C GLY A 134 -18.39 3.91 11.65
N ARG A 135 -17.32 4.63 12.00
CA ARG A 135 -17.19 6.07 11.73
C ARG A 135 -16.19 6.32 10.60
N PRO A 136 -16.44 7.29 9.71
CA PRO A 136 -15.47 7.64 8.69
C PRO A 136 -14.23 8.24 9.36
N ILE A 137 -13.05 7.81 8.91
CA ILE A 137 -11.79 8.45 9.29
C ILE A 137 -11.64 9.67 8.39
N GLU A 138 -11.59 10.85 9.01
CA GLU A 138 -11.50 12.10 8.28
C GLU A 138 -10.21 12.18 7.46
N GLY A 139 -10.35 12.58 6.20
CA GLY A 139 -9.23 12.75 5.28
C GLY A 139 -8.56 11.44 4.82
N TYR A 140 -9.18 10.28 5.06
CA TYR A 140 -8.65 8.99 4.60
C TYR A 140 -9.61 8.26 3.67
N SER A 141 -9.04 7.72 2.60
CA SER A 141 -9.72 6.90 1.62
C SER A 141 -9.04 5.55 1.46
N TYR A 142 -9.74 4.63 0.81
CA TYR A 142 -9.18 3.39 0.34
C TYR A 142 -9.45 3.17 -1.15
N ARG A 143 -8.54 2.42 -1.78
CA ARG A 143 -8.75 1.75 -3.06
C ARG A 143 -8.55 0.26 -2.86
N ARG A 144 -9.51 -0.54 -3.29
CA ARG A 144 -9.47 -2.00 -3.12
C ARG A 144 -9.78 -2.71 -4.43
N LYS A 145 -8.95 -3.69 -4.79
CA LYS A 145 -9.20 -4.63 -5.89
C LYS A 145 -9.51 -6.01 -5.35
N TYR A 146 -10.48 -6.64 -5.99
CA TYR A 146 -10.86 -8.03 -5.79
C TYR A 146 -10.58 -8.79 -7.08
N VAL A 147 -9.95 -9.95 -6.98
CA VAL A 147 -9.69 -10.89 -8.08
C VAL A 147 -10.23 -12.26 -7.68
N ARG A 148 -11.10 -12.84 -8.51
CA ARG A 148 -11.70 -14.15 -8.30
C ARG A 148 -10.73 -15.22 -8.74
N GLY A 149 -10.62 -16.29 -7.96
CA GLY A 149 -9.83 -17.45 -8.34
C GLY A 149 -9.93 -18.57 -7.32
N ARG A 150 -9.87 -19.82 -7.78
CA ARG A 150 -9.82 -21.02 -6.91
C ARG A 150 -10.89 -21.06 -5.80
N GLY A 151 -12.09 -20.55 -6.08
CA GLY A 151 -13.20 -20.53 -5.12
C GLY A 151 -13.05 -19.50 -4.00
N VAL A 152 -12.19 -18.50 -4.17
CA VAL A 152 -11.99 -17.38 -3.24
C VAL A 152 -11.89 -16.04 -3.98
N TRP A 153 -11.98 -14.96 -3.22
CA TRP A 153 -11.63 -13.61 -3.65
C TRP A 153 -10.30 -13.20 -3.03
N TYR A 154 -9.30 -13.01 -3.87
CA TYR A 154 -8.05 -12.36 -3.50
C TYR A 154 -8.27 -10.85 -3.44
N VAL A 155 -7.85 -10.23 -2.35
CA VAL A 155 -8.12 -8.81 -2.06
C VAL A 155 -6.81 -8.08 -1.90
N CYS A 156 -6.67 -6.91 -2.54
CA CYS A 156 -5.58 -5.98 -2.31
C CYS A 156 -6.17 -4.60 -2.02
N THR A 157 -5.79 -3.99 -0.91
CA THR A 157 -6.27 -2.66 -0.48
C THR A 157 -5.11 -1.72 -0.25
N LEU A 158 -5.26 -0.47 -0.68
CA LEU A 158 -4.43 0.66 -0.28
C LEU A 158 -5.30 1.64 0.52
N TYR A 159 -4.92 1.93 1.76
CA TYR A 159 -5.45 3.02 2.57
C TYR A 159 -4.48 4.19 2.52
N TYR A 160 -5.01 5.40 2.32
CA TYR A 160 -4.19 6.58 2.11
C TYR A 160 -4.90 7.87 2.51
N PRO A 161 -4.16 8.94 2.86
CA PRO A 161 -4.73 10.25 3.09
C PRO A 161 -5.15 10.89 1.77
N ASP A 162 -6.35 11.49 1.74
CA ASP A 162 -6.93 12.13 0.56
C ASP A 162 -6.02 13.21 -0.03
N LEU A 163 -5.31 13.94 0.84
CA LEU A 163 -4.39 15.02 0.49
C LEU A 163 -3.30 14.58 -0.50
N TYR A 164 -2.79 13.35 -0.36
CA TYR A 164 -1.65 12.85 -1.16
C TYR A 164 -2.08 11.95 -2.32
N LYS A 165 -3.37 11.83 -2.60
CA LYS A 165 -3.90 10.91 -3.63
C LYS A 165 -3.15 11.00 -4.97
N ASN A 166 -2.82 12.22 -5.41
CA ASN A 166 -2.12 12.45 -6.68
C ASN A 166 -0.66 11.99 -6.62
N ASP A 167 -0.02 12.10 -5.46
CA ASP A 167 1.36 11.66 -5.22
C ASP A 167 1.47 10.12 -5.17
N LEU A 168 0.37 9.45 -4.84
CA LEU A 168 0.28 7.99 -4.73
C LEU A 168 -0.11 7.29 -6.02
N THR A 169 -0.03 7.96 -7.18
CA THR A 169 -0.47 7.43 -8.47
C THR A 169 0.20 6.10 -8.84
N ARG A 170 1.46 5.85 -8.47
CA ARG A 170 2.11 4.55 -8.67
C ARG A 170 1.48 3.45 -7.82
N LEU A 171 1.21 3.70 -6.53
CA LEU A 171 0.57 2.72 -5.64
C LEU A 171 -0.86 2.40 -6.08
N LEU A 172 -1.63 3.43 -6.43
CA LEU A 172 -2.99 3.26 -6.97
C LEU A 172 -2.99 2.42 -8.26
N ARG A 173 -1.94 2.55 -9.09
CA ARG A 173 -1.75 1.71 -10.28
C ARG A 173 -1.38 0.28 -9.94
N LEU A 174 -0.54 0.04 -8.92
CA LEU A 174 -0.22 -1.30 -8.44
C LEU A 174 -1.51 -2.03 -8.06
N VAL A 175 -2.37 -1.43 -7.23
CA VAL A 175 -3.67 -2.04 -6.86
C VAL A 175 -4.55 -2.30 -8.07
N ASN A 176 -4.64 -1.35 -9.01
CA ASN A 176 -5.50 -1.49 -10.19
C ASN A 176 -5.06 -2.63 -11.13
N ARG A 177 -3.75 -2.80 -11.31
CA ARG A 177 -3.16 -3.76 -12.24
C ARG A 177 -2.92 -5.13 -11.62
N TRP A 178 -2.84 -5.20 -10.29
CA TRP A 178 -2.56 -6.44 -9.57
C TRP A 178 -3.47 -7.60 -9.99
N ASP A 179 -2.87 -8.74 -10.28
CA ASP A 179 -3.55 -10.00 -10.54
C ASP A 179 -2.99 -11.06 -9.58
N ALA A 180 -3.87 -11.83 -8.96
CA ALA A 180 -3.47 -12.87 -8.00
C ALA A 180 -2.86 -14.11 -8.69
N HIS A 181 -3.08 -14.25 -10.00
CA HIS A 181 -2.75 -15.45 -10.78
C HIS A 181 -1.30 -15.53 -11.30
N GLU A 182 -0.42 -14.58 -10.98
CA GLU A 182 0.99 -14.59 -11.44
C GLU A 182 1.87 -15.66 -10.76
N SER A 183 1.35 -16.38 -9.76
CA SER A 183 2.02 -17.48 -9.07
C SER A 183 2.00 -18.80 -9.87
N LYS A 184 3.13 -19.12 -10.54
CA LYS A 184 3.34 -20.38 -11.29
C LYS A 184 3.62 -21.63 -10.43
N LYS A 185 3.59 -21.56 -9.09
CA LYS A 185 3.90 -22.71 -8.22
C LYS A 185 2.92 -22.80 -7.06
N ILE A 186 2.16 -23.90 -6.98
CA ILE A 186 1.39 -24.27 -5.79
C ILE A 186 1.58 -25.75 -5.50
N SER A 187 1.77 -26.06 -4.22
CA SER A 187 2.04 -27.40 -3.71
C SER A 187 0.81 -28.12 -3.13
N ASN A 188 -0.35 -27.49 -2.91
CA ASN A 188 -1.54 -28.22 -2.44
C ASN A 188 -2.86 -27.43 -2.53
N GLU A 189 -3.79 -27.87 -3.39
CA GLU A 189 -5.17 -27.32 -3.44
C GLU A 189 -6.00 -27.65 -2.18
N SER A 190 -5.62 -28.71 -1.46
CA SER A 190 -6.26 -29.17 -0.22
C SER A 190 -6.16 -28.17 0.94
N ALA A 191 -5.16 -27.30 0.95
CA ALA A 191 -5.00 -26.26 1.96
C ALA A 191 -6.09 -25.17 1.87
N ILE A 192 -6.56 -24.86 0.66
CA ILE A 192 -7.56 -23.79 0.43
C ILE A 192 -8.92 -24.20 0.99
N TYR A 193 -9.29 -25.48 0.87
CA TYR A 193 -10.59 -25.99 1.31
C TYR A 193 -10.70 -26.19 2.83
N GLY A 194 -9.58 -26.30 3.56
CA GLY A 194 -9.60 -26.41 5.02
C GLY A 194 -9.96 -25.12 5.75
N TYR A 195 -9.91 -23.97 5.07
CA TYR A 195 -10.20 -22.64 5.62
C TYR A 195 -11.52 -22.03 5.10
N LEU A 196 -12.29 -22.76 4.28
CA LEU A 196 -13.55 -22.30 3.65
C LEU A 196 -14.79 -22.95 4.27
#